data_AF-A0A7Z9JHZ7-F1
#
_entry.id   AF-A0A7Z9JHZ7-F1
#
_cell.length_a   1.000
_cell.length_b   1.000
_cell.length_c   1.000
_cell.angle_alpha   90.00
_cell.angle_beta   90.00
_cell.angle_gamma   90.00
#
_symmetry.space_group_name_H-M   'P 1'
#
loop_
_entity.id
_entity.type
_entity.pdbx_description
1 polymer ?
#
loop_
_entity_poly.entity_id
_entity_poly.type
_entity_poly.pdbx_seq_one_letter_code
_entity_poly.pdbx_strand_id
1 'polypeptide(L)'
;MFTKSFTTVFISQVVALTLVTASSFAQPSSRGGGFSNMMGGGGMTPDIQKFSEALDLSGDQLVIVEQILRDYDESFREASDASQEGIGSSFRSMRGSDDDPERQRRNELRTQSRELRDKLDSAKKLGSDTDTTQLQKELSEKIDSIREAIQQQRTDSWQSPERQAAMEEVALLMQDQLRLKHQMKVELEGDLVAILTEEQLALWPALERQLIRDRLLQLGRLSGESVDIIGLVEQQNYEDAVLIGILPAIEEWDVNVSAALEARDLHMIETQGTLMSSMQSSGTSATEGVLKAQSELAEAVRDINDNAVESISLLLPADKSTLFNNEAKLKGYPRIYRTTRVERAYTAA
;
A
#
# COMPACT_ATOMS: atom_id res chain seq x y z
N MET A 1 19.30 43.47 9.59
CA MET A 1 19.59 43.17 8.17
C MET A 1 19.73 41.66 7.96
N PHE A 2 18.88 40.84 8.60
CA PHE A 2 19.04 39.37 8.72
C PHE A 2 17.81 38.56 8.24
N THR A 3 16.82 39.19 7.62
CA THR A 3 15.54 38.54 7.26
C THR A 3 15.42 38.11 5.80
N LYS A 4 16.49 38.25 4.98
CA LYS A 4 16.48 37.84 3.56
C LYS A 4 17.07 36.46 3.27
N SER A 5 17.78 35.85 4.23
CA SER A 5 18.43 34.54 4.01
C SER A 5 17.48 33.36 4.23
N PHE A 6 16.51 33.49 5.14
CA PHE A 6 15.61 32.38 5.49
C PHE A 6 14.57 32.10 4.40
N THR A 7 13.95 33.13 3.83
CA THR A 7 12.95 32.98 2.76
C THR A 7 13.57 32.51 1.45
N THR A 8 14.82 32.89 1.16
CA THR A 8 15.48 32.49 -0.09
C THR A 8 15.98 31.04 -0.03
N VAL A 9 16.43 30.55 1.13
CA VAL A 9 16.82 29.14 1.31
C VAL A 9 15.59 28.23 1.33
N PHE A 10 14.47 28.64 1.94
CA PHE A 10 13.24 27.83 1.95
C PHE A 10 12.49 27.84 0.62
N ILE A 11 12.37 28.99 -0.06
CA ILE A 11 11.84 29.03 -1.43
C ILE A 11 12.78 28.26 -2.36
N SER A 12 14.10 28.32 -2.16
CA SER A 12 15.04 27.50 -2.92
C SER A 12 15.02 26.02 -2.53
N GLN A 13 14.54 25.58 -1.37
CA GLN A 13 14.38 24.15 -1.09
C GLN A 13 13.03 23.58 -1.55
N VAL A 14 11.99 24.42 -1.59
CA VAL A 14 10.71 24.06 -2.21
C VAL A 14 10.79 24.15 -3.75
N VAL A 15 11.69 24.97 -4.31
CA VAL A 15 11.89 25.14 -5.76
C VAL A 15 13.13 24.40 -6.29
N ALA A 16 14.16 24.13 -5.48
CA ALA A 16 15.37 23.38 -5.89
C ALA A 16 15.40 21.93 -5.40
N LEU A 17 14.22 21.30 -5.26
CA LEU A 17 14.11 19.86 -5.49
C LEU A 17 13.95 19.59 -7.00
N THR A 18 14.87 20.15 -7.77
CA THR A 18 14.94 20.04 -9.23
C THR A 18 16.07 19.10 -9.60
N LEU A 19 15.72 18.04 -10.35
CA LEU A 19 16.56 17.05 -11.05
C LEU A 19 16.95 15.78 -10.27
N VAL A 20 16.05 14.78 -10.28
CA VAL A 20 16.14 13.54 -11.11
C VAL A 20 15.19 12.51 -10.49
N THR A 21 14.02 12.28 -11.10
CA THR A 21 13.34 10.98 -10.99
C THR A 21 12.74 10.61 -12.35
N ALA A 22 13.61 10.12 -13.23
CA ALA A 22 13.19 9.37 -14.39
C ALA A 22 13.80 7.97 -14.29
N SER A 23 13.16 7.03 -13.59
CA SER A 23 13.26 5.60 -13.94
C SER A 23 12.22 4.71 -13.24
N SER A 24 11.63 3.83 -14.06
CA SER A 24 11.24 2.46 -13.69
C SER A 24 9.98 2.26 -12.86
N PHE A 25 8.83 2.67 -13.41
CA PHE A 25 7.53 2.15 -12.98
C PHE A 25 7.36 0.68 -13.42
N ALA A 26 7.62 -0.25 -12.52
CA ALA A 26 7.16 -1.63 -12.67
C ALA A 26 5.63 -1.66 -12.58
N GLN A 27 4.96 -2.01 -13.70
CA GLN A 27 3.52 -2.22 -13.73
C GLN A 27 3.11 -3.31 -12.71
N PRO A 28 2.07 -3.10 -11.88
CA PRO A 28 1.54 -4.18 -11.07
C PRO A 28 0.83 -5.17 -11.98
N SER A 29 1.47 -6.32 -12.21
CA SER A 29 0.83 -7.46 -12.86
C SER A 29 -0.27 -7.98 -11.92
N SER A 30 -1.52 -7.73 -12.31
CA SER A 30 -2.72 -8.24 -11.67
C SER A 30 -2.83 -9.75 -11.87
N ARG A 31 -2.16 -10.56 -11.03
CA ARG A 31 -2.59 -11.93 -10.66
C ARG A 31 -1.66 -12.52 -9.58
N GLY A 32 -2.10 -12.49 -8.32
CA GLY A 32 -1.61 -13.41 -7.27
C GLY A 32 -0.61 -12.89 -6.23
N GLY A 33 -0.44 -11.58 -6.03
CA GLY A 33 0.63 -11.01 -5.20
C GLY A 33 0.25 -10.41 -3.83
N GLY A 34 -0.87 -10.80 -3.21
CA GLY A 34 -1.41 -10.09 -2.03
C GLY A 34 -0.52 -10.11 -0.77
N PHE A 35 0.24 -11.18 -0.53
CA PHE A 35 1.09 -11.32 0.66
C PHE A 35 2.56 -10.97 0.40
N SER A 36 3.07 -11.29 -0.80
CA SER A 36 4.47 -11.04 -1.16
C SER A 36 4.80 -9.54 -1.27
N ASN A 37 3.88 -8.73 -1.83
CA ASN A 37 4.07 -7.29 -1.95
C ASN A 37 4.00 -6.54 -0.60
N MET A 38 3.28 -7.07 0.40
CA MET A 38 3.23 -6.47 1.74
C MET A 38 4.54 -6.69 2.53
N MET A 39 5.32 -7.71 2.18
CA MET A 39 6.50 -8.11 2.96
C MET A 39 7.81 -7.66 2.33
N GLY A 40 7.93 -7.70 1.00
CA GLY A 40 9.14 -7.33 0.27
C GLY A 40 9.26 -5.85 -0.11
N GLY A 41 8.15 -5.11 -0.21
CA GLY A 41 8.16 -3.69 -0.58
C GLY A 41 8.40 -2.80 0.62
N GLY A 42 9.65 -2.70 1.10
CA GLY A 42 9.97 -1.83 2.24
C GLY A 42 11.41 -1.39 2.36
N GLY A 43 12.33 -1.94 1.56
CA GLY A 43 13.64 -1.33 1.39
C GLY A 43 13.44 -0.03 0.64
N MET A 44 13.32 1.09 1.36
CA MET A 44 13.76 2.35 0.76
C MET A 44 15.24 2.14 0.51
N THR A 45 15.68 2.15 -0.74
CA THR A 45 17.00 2.71 -1.03
C THR A 45 16.73 4.21 -1.08
N PRO A 46 16.92 4.94 0.03
CA PRO A 46 16.66 6.36 0.01
C PRO A 46 17.67 6.96 -0.97
N ASP A 47 17.20 7.77 -1.90
CA ASP A 47 18.07 8.34 -2.92
C ASP A 47 19.09 9.25 -2.23
N ILE A 48 20.38 8.86 -2.25
CA ILE A 48 21.44 9.61 -1.59
C ILE A 48 21.50 11.07 -2.09
N GLN A 49 21.13 11.29 -3.35
CA GLN A 49 21.07 12.61 -3.94
C GLN A 49 20.05 13.49 -3.22
N LYS A 50 18.91 12.90 -2.85
CA LYS A 50 17.85 13.59 -2.11
C LYS A 50 18.31 14.04 -0.72
N PHE A 51 19.08 13.23 -0.01
CA PHE A 51 19.65 13.62 1.29
C PHE A 51 20.69 14.72 1.12
N SER A 52 21.56 14.59 0.10
CA SER A 52 22.57 15.60 -0.20
C SER A 52 21.96 16.96 -0.48
N GLU A 53 20.90 17.01 -1.30
CA GLU A 53 20.24 18.26 -1.70
C GLU A 53 19.41 18.85 -0.54
N ALA A 54 18.64 18.03 0.16
CA ALA A 54 17.74 18.51 1.21
C ALA A 54 18.47 18.98 2.47
N LEU A 55 19.60 18.35 2.80
CA LEU A 55 20.38 18.67 4.01
C LEU A 55 21.66 19.45 3.73
N ASP A 56 21.93 19.83 2.47
CA ASP A 56 23.18 20.48 2.06
C ASP A 56 24.41 19.75 2.63
N LEU A 57 24.50 18.44 2.36
CA LEU A 57 25.55 17.60 2.93
C LEU A 57 26.90 17.92 2.31
N SER A 58 27.93 18.03 3.15
CA SER A 58 29.31 18.08 2.68
C SER A 58 29.72 16.75 2.03
N GLY A 59 30.76 16.77 1.18
CA GLY A 59 31.27 15.56 0.53
C GLY A 59 31.68 14.47 1.53
N ASP A 60 32.24 14.84 2.68
CA ASP A 60 32.62 13.89 3.73
C ASP A 60 31.38 13.30 4.42
N GLN A 61 30.36 14.11 4.70
CA GLN A 61 29.09 13.62 5.25
C GLN A 61 28.35 12.71 4.28
N LEU A 62 28.42 12.99 2.97
CA LEU A 62 27.78 12.16 1.94
C LEU A 62 28.32 10.72 1.96
N VAL A 63 29.63 10.54 2.12
CA VAL A 63 30.24 9.20 2.25
C VAL A 63 29.72 8.47 3.50
N ILE A 64 29.55 9.19 4.62
CA ILE A 64 29.01 8.60 5.85
C ILE A 64 27.54 8.22 5.67
N VAL A 65 26.72 9.10 5.08
CA VAL A 65 25.31 8.80 4.76
C VAL A 65 25.21 7.60 3.83
N GLU A 66 26.04 7.51 2.79
CA GLU A 66 26.07 6.36 1.89
C GLU A 66 26.29 5.05 2.65
N GLN A 67 27.25 5.06 3.58
CA GLN A 67 27.56 3.89 4.40
C GLN A 67 26.39 3.53 5.32
N ILE A 68 25.79 4.51 6.01
CA ILE A 68 24.61 4.30 6.87
C ILE A 68 23.45 3.68 6.06
N LEU A 69 23.16 4.24 4.88
CA LEU A 69 22.09 3.75 4.01
C LEU A 69 22.35 2.33 3.51
N ARG A 70 23.60 2.01 3.20
CA ARG A 70 24.01 0.67 2.77
C ARG A 70 23.89 -0.34 3.90
N ASP A 71 24.33 0.00 5.10
CA ASP A 71 24.25 -0.87 6.28
C ASP A 71 22.78 -1.14 6.66
N TYR A 72 21.92 -0.13 6.53
CA TYR A 72 20.48 -0.27 6.67
C TYR A 72 19.87 -1.22 5.62
N ASP A 73 20.19 -1.04 4.33
CA ASP A 73 19.67 -1.90 3.25
C ASP A 73 20.15 -3.36 3.41
N GLU A 74 21.40 -3.58 3.80
CA GLU A 74 21.93 -4.91 4.08
C GLU A 74 21.20 -5.57 5.27
N SER A 75 21.10 -4.86 6.39
CA SER A 75 20.38 -5.33 7.57
C SER A 75 18.91 -5.61 7.27
N PHE A 76 18.27 -4.74 6.47
CA PHE A 76 16.86 -4.86 6.12
C PHE A 76 16.61 -6.08 5.24
N ARG A 77 17.50 -6.34 4.27
CA ARG A 77 17.44 -7.53 3.41
C ARG A 77 17.61 -8.79 4.23
N GLU A 78 18.61 -8.85 5.11
CA GLU A 78 18.83 -10.00 5.98
C GLU A 78 17.58 -10.28 6.85
N ALA A 79 17.06 -9.25 7.52
CA ALA A 79 15.86 -9.36 8.34
C ALA A 79 14.60 -9.77 7.52
N SER A 80 14.44 -9.21 6.32
CA SER A 80 13.35 -9.55 5.41
C SER A 80 13.45 -11.00 4.94
N ASP A 81 14.63 -11.46 4.56
CA ASP A 81 14.87 -12.83 4.08
C ASP A 81 14.63 -13.84 5.20
N ALA A 82 15.10 -13.55 6.42
CA ALA A 82 14.84 -14.38 7.60
C ALA A 82 13.33 -14.50 7.90
N SER A 83 12.59 -13.38 7.83
CA SER A 83 11.13 -13.40 8.01
C SER A 83 10.42 -14.16 6.89
N GLN A 84 10.82 -13.94 5.63
CA GLN A 84 10.24 -14.66 4.48
C GLN A 84 10.50 -16.17 4.58
N GLU A 85 11.66 -16.58 5.07
CA GLU A 85 11.99 -17.98 5.30
C GLU A 85 11.12 -18.59 6.41
N GLY A 86 10.95 -17.90 7.55
CA GLY A 86 10.12 -18.34 8.67
C GLY A 86 8.63 -18.43 8.32
N ILE A 87 8.11 -17.44 7.60
CA ILE A 87 6.73 -17.47 7.11
C ILE A 87 6.56 -18.55 6.04
N GLY A 88 7.54 -18.68 5.14
CA GLY A 88 7.56 -19.69 4.11
C GLY A 88 7.60 -21.11 4.66
N SER A 89 8.38 -21.37 5.71
CA SER A 89 8.44 -22.67 6.39
C SER A 89 7.11 -23.00 7.07
N SER A 90 6.49 -22.04 7.74
CA SER A 90 5.16 -22.16 8.33
C SER A 90 4.09 -22.48 7.28
N PHE A 91 4.08 -21.79 6.14
CA PHE A 91 3.14 -22.13 5.05
C PHE A 91 3.42 -23.49 4.40
N ARG A 92 4.69 -23.91 4.34
CA ARG A 92 5.06 -25.24 3.84
C ARG A 92 4.54 -26.34 4.78
N SER A 93 4.65 -26.16 6.10
CA SER A 93 4.11 -27.12 7.06
C SER A 93 2.58 -27.23 6.97
N MET A 94 1.88 -26.11 6.77
CA MET A 94 0.42 -26.09 6.59
C MET A 94 -0.10 -26.79 5.33
N ARG A 95 0.72 -26.86 4.27
CA ARG A 95 0.36 -27.54 3.01
C ARG A 95 0.38 -29.07 3.13
N GLY A 96 1.01 -29.61 4.18
CA GLY A 96 1.23 -31.04 4.35
C GLY A 96 2.21 -31.60 3.32
N SER A 97 2.65 -32.84 3.52
CA SER A 97 3.41 -33.59 2.51
C SER A 97 2.51 -34.00 1.34
N ASP A 98 3.10 -34.41 0.22
CA ASP A 98 2.34 -35.02 -0.89
C ASP A 98 1.71 -36.38 -0.48
N ASP A 99 2.23 -37.00 0.58
CA ASP A 99 1.77 -38.28 1.12
C ASP A 99 0.65 -38.15 2.18
N ASP A 100 0.16 -36.94 2.45
CA ASP A 100 -0.92 -36.71 3.40
C ASP A 100 -2.26 -37.32 2.90
N PRO A 101 -2.86 -38.28 3.63
CA PRO A 101 -4.11 -38.94 3.23
C PRO A 101 -5.28 -37.96 3.03
N GLU A 102 -5.31 -36.84 3.76
CA GLU A 102 -6.32 -35.80 3.57
C GLU A 102 -6.17 -35.10 2.21
N ARG A 103 -4.93 -34.96 1.74
CA ARG A 103 -4.61 -34.38 0.44
C ARG A 103 -4.99 -35.31 -0.70
N GLN A 104 -4.73 -36.61 -0.54
CA GLN A 104 -5.17 -37.64 -1.48
C GLN A 104 -6.69 -37.63 -1.62
N ARG A 105 -7.42 -37.67 -0.50
CA ARG A 105 -8.90 -37.59 -0.48
C ARG A 105 -9.43 -36.34 -1.16
N ARG A 106 -8.78 -35.18 -0.96
CA ARG A 106 -9.16 -33.91 -1.60
C ARG A 106 -8.95 -33.94 -3.11
N ASN A 107 -7.86 -34.56 -3.56
CA ASN A 107 -7.57 -34.72 -4.98
C ASN A 107 -8.56 -35.68 -5.64
N GLU A 108 -8.93 -36.77 -4.96
CA GLU A 108 -9.97 -37.69 -5.42
C GLU A 108 -11.32 -36.99 -5.57
N LEU A 109 -11.78 -36.24 -4.57
CA LEU A 109 -13.03 -35.47 -4.65
C LEU A 109 -13.02 -34.45 -5.81
N ARG A 110 -11.87 -33.81 -6.07
CA ARG A 110 -11.71 -32.90 -7.22
C ARG A 110 -11.81 -33.62 -8.56
N THR A 111 -11.18 -34.79 -8.67
CA THR A 111 -11.23 -35.63 -9.88
C THR A 111 -12.66 -36.12 -10.10
N GLN A 112 -13.32 -36.65 -9.07
CA GLN A 112 -14.73 -37.07 -9.13
C GLN A 112 -15.66 -35.91 -9.55
N SER A 113 -15.44 -34.70 -9.02
CA SER A 113 -16.21 -33.51 -9.40
C SER A 113 -16.05 -33.15 -10.88
N ARG A 114 -14.82 -33.22 -11.42
CA ARG A 114 -14.55 -32.97 -12.85
C ARG A 114 -15.25 -34.00 -13.73
N GLU A 115 -15.10 -35.28 -13.40
CA GLU A 115 -15.73 -36.37 -14.15
C GLU A 115 -17.27 -36.25 -14.16
N LEU A 116 -17.87 -35.87 -13.03
CA LEU A 116 -19.33 -35.68 -12.96
C LEU A 116 -19.80 -34.46 -13.75
N ARG A 117 -19.01 -33.38 -13.80
CA ARG A 117 -19.31 -32.22 -14.66
C ARG A 117 -19.25 -32.59 -16.13
N ASP A 118 -18.22 -33.33 -16.54
CA ASP A 118 -18.08 -33.79 -17.92
C ASP A 118 -19.25 -34.71 -18.32
N LYS A 119 -19.68 -35.60 -17.41
CA LYS A 119 -20.88 -36.45 -17.59
C LYS A 119 -22.16 -35.63 -17.68
N LEU A 120 -22.32 -34.60 -16.84
CA LEU A 120 -23.49 -33.72 -16.86
C LEU A 120 -23.56 -32.91 -18.15
N ASP A 121 -22.45 -32.37 -18.61
CA ASP A 121 -22.37 -31.63 -19.88
C ASP A 121 -22.64 -32.52 -21.08
N SER A 122 -22.18 -33.79 -21.02
CA SER A 122 -22.50 -34.79 -22.04
C SER A 122 -23.98 -35.14 -22.04
N ALA A 123 -24.60 -35.36 -20.87
CA ALA A 123 -26.02 -35.63 -20.71
C ALA A 123 -26.92 -34.46 -21.17
N LYS A 124 -26.47 -33.21 -21.02
CA LYS A 124 -27.18 -32.03 -21.54
C LYS A 124 -27.18 -31.95 -23.06
N LYS A 125 -26.11 -32.43 -23.72
CA LYS A 125 -26.00 -32.44 -25.19
C LYS A 125 -26.89 -33.50 -25.86
N LEU A 126 -27.29 -34.55 -25.13
CA LEU A 126 -28.10 -35.66 -25.63
C LEU A 126 -29.62 -35.35 -25.73
N GLY A 127 -30.09 -34.19 -25.27
CA GLY A 127 -31.50 -33.78 -25.37
C GLY A 127 -32.36 -34.14 -24.15
N SER A 128 -33.66 -33.82 -24.21
CA SER A 128 -34.60 -33.84 -23.07
C SER A 128 -35.60 -35.01 -23.11
N ASP A 129 -35.10 -36.24 -23.09
CA ASP A 129 -35.94 -37.41 -22.81
C ASP A 129 -36.09 -37.60 -21.29
N THR A 130 -37.14 -38.32 -20.88
CA THR A 130 -37.44 -38.59 -19.45
C THR A 130 -36.26 -39.25 -18.72
N ASP A 131 -35.50 -40.12 -19.39
CA ASP A 131 -34.32 -40.78 -18.82
C ASP A 131 -33.12 -39.82 -18.70
N THR A 132 -32.93 -38.91 -19.67
CA THR A 132 -31.82 -37.95 -19.62
C THR A 132 -32.05 -36.87 -18.57
N THR A 133 -33.30 -36.49 -18.32
CA THR A 133 -33.66 -35.56 -17.24
C THR A 133 -33.49 -36.17 -15.85
N GLN A 134 -33.83 -37.44 -15.65
CA GLN A 134 -33.56 -38.15 -14.40
C GLN A 134 -32.05 -38.30 -14.12
N LEU A 135 -31.28 -38.67 -15.15
CA LEU A 135 -29.82 -38.78 -15.06
C LEU A 135 -29.14 -37.41 -14.79
N GLN A 136 -29.63 -36.33 -15.39
CA GLN A 136 -29.16 -34.97 -15.10
C GLN A 136 -29.40 -34.60 -13.63
N LYS A 137 -30.57 -34.94 -13.08
CA LYS A 137 -30.92 -34.68 -11.67
C LYS A 137 -30.00 -35.44 -10.72
N GLU A 138 -29.78 -36.73 -10.95
CA GLU A 138 -28.87 -37.54 -10.14
C GLU A 138 -27.41 -37.04 -10.20
N LEU A 139 -26.95 -36.60 -11.38
CA LEU A 139 -25.61 -36.01 -11.53
C LEU A 139 -25.49 -34.67 -10.81
N SER A 140 -26.53 -33.82 -10.84
CA SER A 140 -26.53 -32.57 -10.08
C SER A 140 -26.49 -32.80 -8.57
N GLU A 141 -27.30 -33.74 -8.05
CA GLU A 141 -27.30 -34.08 -6.62
C GLU A 141 -25.93 -34.61 -6.16
N LYS A 142 -25.27 -35.44 -6.99
CA LYS A 142 -23.91 -35.91 -6.70
C LYS A 142 -22.89 -34.77 -6.73
N ILE A 143 -22.98 -33.83 -7.68
CA ILE A 143 -22.09 -32.67 -7.73
C ILE A 143 -22.28 -31.79 -6.48
N ASP A 144 -23.51 -31.58 -6.04
CA ASP A 144 -23.80 -30.80 -4.83
C ASP A 144 -23.27 -31.49 -3.57
N SER A 145 -23.45 -32.81 -3.44
CA SER A 145 -22.87 -33.57 -2.32
C SER A 145 -21.34 -33.51 -2.27
N ILE A 146 -20.68 -33.56 -3.43
CA ILE A 146 -19.21 -33.42 -3.50
C ILE A 146 -18.80 -31.98 -3.19
N ARG A 147 -19.59 -30.98 -3.60
CA ARG A 147 -19.34 -29.58 -3.26
C ARG A 147 -19.44 -29.37 -1.75
N GLU A 148 -20.45 -29.94 -1.11
CA GLU A 148 -20.61 -29.93 0.34
C GLU A 148 -19.45 -30.66 1.03
N ALA A 149 -19.06 -31.85 0.57
CA ALA A 149 -17.92 -32.59 1.10
C ALA A 149 -16.60 -31.80 0.98
N ILE A 150 -16.36 -31.15 -0.17
CA ILE A 150 -15.20 -30.28 -0.37
C ILE A 150 -15.25 -29.06 0.56
N GLN A 151 -16.43 -28.49 0.79
CA GLN A 151 -16.61 -27.35 1.69
C GLN A 151 -16.38 -27.76 3.15
N GLN A 152 -16.96 -28.87 3.58
CA GLN A 152 -16.80 -29.43 4.93
C GLN A 152 -15.32 -29.77 5.20
N GLN A 153 -14.69 -30.52 4.29
CA GLN A 153 -13.28 -30.86 4.40
C GLN A 153 -12.40 -29.60 4.43
N ARG A 154 -12.77 -28.54 3.69
CA ARG A 154 -12.07 -27.26 3.78
C ARG A 154 -12.22 -26.66 5.19
N THR A 155 -13.43 -26.59 5.74
CA THR A 155 -13.69 -26.07 7.09
C THR A 155 -12.93 -26.85 8.15
N ASP A 156 -13.04 -28.17 8.17
CA ASP A 156 -12.37 -29.04 9.14
C ASP A 156 -10.85 -28.91 9.06
N SER A 157 -10.33 -28.86 7.82
CA SER A 157 -8.92 -28.65 7.55
C SER A 157 -8.43 -27.25 7.95
N TRP A 158 -9.29 -26.23 7.99
CA TRP A 158 -8.96 -24.88 8.50
C TRP A 158 -9.05 -24.79 10.02
N GLN A 159 -9.91 -25.61 10.64
CA GLN A 159 -10.10 -25.68 12.09
C GLN A 159 -9.15 -26.67 12.78
N SER A 160 -8.23 -27.31 12.04
CA SER A 160 -7.30 -28.25 12.66
C SER A 160 -6.32 -27.52 13.60
N PRO A 161 -6.00 -28.10 14.78
CA PRO A 161 -5.08 -27.49 15.73
C PRO A 161 -3.71 -27.15 15.13
N GLU A 162 -3.19 -28.01 14.25
CA GLU A 162 -1.90 -27.79 13.56
C GLU A 162 -1.92 -26.56 12.65
N ARG A 163 -3.02 -26.33 11.92
CA ARG A 163 -3.14 -25.13 11.07
C ARG A 163 -3.40 -23.87 11.86
N GLN A 164 -4.12 -23.97 12.97
CA GLN A 164 -4.30 -22.85 13.89
C GLN A 164 -2.96 -22.44 14.50
N ALA A 165 -2.18 -23.39 14.99
CA ALA A 165 -0.84 -23.15 15.53
C ALA A 165 0.11 -22.51 14.50
N ALA A 166 0.14 -23.04 13.26
CA ALA A 166 0.96 -22.46 12.21
C ALA A 166 0.51 -21.04 11.80
N MET A 167 -0.79 -20.75 11.85
CA MET A 167 -1.30 -19.39 11.57
C MET A 167 -1.01 -18.41 12.70
N GLU A 168 -1.03 -18.87 13.95
CA GLU A 168 -0.59 -18.10 15.11
C GLU A 168 0.91 -17.78 15.02
N GLU A 169 1.75 -18.77 14.67
CA GLU A 169 3.18 -18.58 14.42
C GLU A 169 3.41 -17.54 13.31
N VAL A 170 2.71 -17.64 12.18
CA VAL A 170 2.79 -16.64 11.10
C VAL A 170 2.36 -15.27 11.60
N ALA A 171 1.30 -15.16 12.39
CA ALA A 171 0.84 -13.88 12.93
C ALA A 171 1.91 -13.22 13.83
N LEU A 172 2.56 -14.00 14.68
CA LEU A 172 3.67 -13.53 15.53
C LEU A 172 4.87 -13.09 14.69
N LEU A 173 5.30 -13.90 13.71
CA LEU A 173 6.40 -13.54 12.80
C LEU A 173 6.11 -12.24 12.03
N MET A 174 4.88 -12.05 11.57
CA MET A 174 4.48 -10.81 10.91
C MET A 174 4.54 -9.62 11.87
N GLN A 175 4.06 -9.78 13.11
CA GLN A 175 4.09 -8.71 14.10
C GLN A 175 5.53 -8.32 14.48
N ASP A 176 6.40 -9.32 14.68
CA ASP A 176 7.81 -9.10 14.99
C ASP A 176 8.53 -8.44 13.82
N GLN A 177 8.22 -8.82 12.57
CA GLN A 177 8.79 -8.15 11.40
C GLN A 177 8.38 -6.67 11.33
N LEU A 178 7.12 -6.32 11.63
CA LEU A 178 6.69 -4.92 11.61
C LEU A 178 7.40 -4.10 12.69
N ARG A 179 7.53 -4.67 13.90
CA ARG A 179 8.28 -4.05 15.00
C ARG A 179 9.74 -3.86 14.64
N LEU A 180 10.38 -4.87 14.07
CA LEU A 180 11.76 -4.79 13.62
C LEU A 180 11.94 -3.72 12.54
N LYS A 181 11.07 -3.69 11.52
CA LYS A 181 11.09 -2.63 10.49
C LYS A 181 10.97 -1.23 11.10
N HIS A 182 10.10 -1.07 12.09
CA HIS A 182 9.96 0.21 12.80
C HIS A 182 11.22 0.56 13.61
N GLN A 183 11.79 -0.40 14.34
CA GLN A 183 13.02 -0.19 15.10
C GLN A 183 14.19 0.19 14.18
N MET A 184 14.39 -0.53 13.08
CA MET A 184 15.45 -0.23 12.11
C MET A 184 15.30 1.17 11.48
N LYS A 185 14.05 1.62 11.26
CA LYS A 185 13.77 2.99 10.82
C LYS A 185 14.26 4.00 11.88
N VAL A 186 13.90 3.80 13.14
CA VAL A 186 14.30 4.70 14.24
C VAL A 186 15.82 4.74 14.42
N GLU A 187 16.49 3.59 14.28
CA GLU A 187 17.96 3.50 14.33
C GLU A 187 18.59 4.26 13.16
N LEU A 188 18.12 4.03 11.93
CA LEU A 188 18.57 4.77 10.74
C LEU A 188 18.42 6.28 10.92
N GLU A 189 17.25 6.74 11.39
CA GLU A 189 17.01 8.17 11.62
C GLU A 189 17.94 8.73 12.70
N GLY A 190 18.17 7.98 13.78
CA GLY A 190 19.11 8.36 14.83
C GLY A 190 20.54 8.51 14.31
N ASP A 191 21.01 7.55 13.52
CA ASP A 191 22.36 7.55 12.92
C ASP A 191 22.54 8.70 11.93
N LEU A 192 21.51 8.99 11.11
CA LEU A 192 21.52 10.12 10.19
C LEU A 192 21.56 11.45 10.95
N VAL A 193 20.71 11.64 11.97
CA VAL A 193 20.67 12.89 12.75
C VAL A 193 21.97 13.12 13.51
N ALA A 194 22.65 12.07 13.97
CA ALA A 194 23.89 12.17 14.74
C ALA A 194 25.05 12.82 13.98
N ILE A 195 25.03 12.78 12.65
CA ILE A 195 26.09 13.34 11.78
C ILE A 195 25.75 14.73 11.23
N LEU A 196 24.55 15.24 11.50
CA LEU A 196 24.11 16.55 11.04
C LEU A 196 24.64 17.66 11.94
N THR A 197 24.93 18.82 11.34
CA THR A 197 25.18 20.05 12.09
C THR A 197 23.86 20.65 12.60
N GLU A 198 23.92 21.65 13.50
CA GLU A 198 22.72 22.33 14.00
C GLU A 198 21.91 23.01 12.88
N GLU A 199 22.59 23.57 11.87
CA GLU A 199 21.95 24.17 10.69
C GLU A 199 21.24 23.13 9.82
N GLN A 200 21.86 21.96 9.62
CA GLN A 200 21.28 20.86 8.85
C GLN A 200 20.14 20.17 9.60
N LEU A 201 20.24 20.07 10.93
CA LEU A 201 19.20 19.52 11.80
C LEU A 201 17.90 20.35 11.70
N ALA A 202 17.99 21.66 11.45
CA ALA A 202 16.82 22.48 11.18
C ALA A 202 16.09 22.13 9.87
N LEU A 203 16.78 21.48 8.92
CA LEU A 203 16.21 21.03 7.64
C LEU A 203 15.59 19.63 7.73
N TRP A 204 15.99 18.85 8.74
CA TRP A 204 15.53 17.47 8.95
C TRP A 204 13.99 17.31 8.95
N PRO A 205 13.20 18.14 9.67
CA PRO A 205 11.76 17.94 9.71
C PRO A 205 11.07 18.03 8.34
N ALA A 206 11.59 18.85 7.42
CA ALA A 206 11.04 18.96 6.07
C ALA A 206 11.36 17.72 5.23
N LEU A 207 12.60 17.23 5.30
CA LEU A 207 13.02 16.00 4.62
C LEU A 207 12.24 14.78 5.16
N GLU A 208 12.10 14.65 6.48
CA GLU A 208 11.36 13.57 7.11
C GLU A 208 9.92 13.48 6.58
N ARG A 209 9.20 14.62 6.57
CA ARG A 209 7.86 14.69 5.99
C ARG A 209 7.84 14.31 4.52
N GLN A 210 8.84 14.72 3.74
CA GLN A 210 8.95 14.30 2.34
C GLN A 210 9.13 12.79 2.19
N LEU A 211 9.98 12.16 3.01
CA LEU A 211 10.19 10.71 3.00
C LEU A 211 8.91 9.95 3.40
N ILE A 212 8.16 10.49 4.37
CA ILE A 212 6.85 9.97 4.78
C ILE A 212 5.88 10.01 3.59
N ARG A 213 5.73 11.16 2.92
CA ARG A 213 4.81 11.31 1.79
C ARG A 213 5.17 10.38 0.63
N ASP A 214 6.43 10.33 0.23
CA ASP A 214 6.89 9.47 -0.88
C ASP A 214 6.55 8.01 -0.65
N ARG A 215 6.70 7.54 0.60
CA ARG A 215 6.38 6.17 1.00
C ARG A 215 4.89 5.92 1.11
N LEU A 216 4.18 6.79 1.84
CA LEU A 216 2.86 6.49 2.36
C LEU A 216 1.72 7.04 1.53
N LEU A 217 1.90 8.17 0.85
CA LEU A 217 0.81 8.83 0.14
C LEU A 217 0.24 7.93 -0.98
N GLN A 218 1.12 7.21 -1.69
CA GLN A 218 0.73 6.29 -2.76
C GLN A 218 0.01 5.01 -2.28
N LEU A 219 0.05 4.72 -0.98
CA LEU A 219 -0.62 3.55 -0.39
C LEU A 219 -2.09 3.81 -0.05
N GLY A 220 -2.61 5.01 -0.40
CA GLY A 220 -4.01 5.35 -0.23
C GLY A 220 -4.95 4.40 -0.97
N ARG A 221 -6.09 4.10 -0.34
CA ARG A 221 -7.12 3.18 -0.84
C ARG A 221 -8.42 3.89 -1.16
N LEU A 222 -8.62 5.10 -0.61
CA LEU A 222 -9.77 5.95 -0.91
C LEU A 222 -9.43 6.92 -2.04
N SER A 223 -10.44 7.26 -2.85
CA SER A 223 -10.30 8.35 -3.83
C SER A 223 -10.03 9.67 -3.10
N GLY A 224 -9.11 10.47 -3.63
CA GLY A 224 -8.63 11.72 -3.02
C GLY A 224 -7.51 11.54 -1.98
N GLU A 225 -7.32 10.33 -1.43
CA GLU A 225 -6.31 10.08 -0.38
C GLU A 225 -4.87 10.16 -0.91
N SER A 226 -4.62 9.70 -2.14
CA SER A 226 -3.29 9.68 -2.76
C SER A 226 -2.98 10.90 -3.61
N VAL A 227 -3.65 12.03 -3.35
CA VAL A 227 -3.40 13.26 -4.10
C VAL A 227 -2.13 13.92 -3.59
N ASP A 228 -1.12 14.00 -4.44
CA ASP A 228 0.10 14.76 -4.19
C ASP A 228 -0.11 16.23 -4.57
N ILE A 229 -0.28 17.08 -3.54
CA ILE A 229 -0.52 18.51 -3.70
C ILE A 229 0.73 19.24 -4.19
N ILE A 230 1.92 18.88 -3.70
CA ILE A 230 3.18 19.46 -4.16
C ILE A 230 3.39 19.13 -5.63
N GLY A 231 3.30 17.85 -6.00
CA GLY A 231 3.42 17.44 -7.41
C GLY A 231 2.32 18.03 -8.31
N LEU A 232 1.15 18.38 -7.77
CA LEU A 232 0.13 19.13 -8.51
C LEU A 232 0.54 20.58 -8.76
N VAL A 233 1.05 21.27 -7.75
CA VAL A 233 1.51 22.66 -7.86
C VAL A 233 2.70 22.77 -8.82
N GLU A 234 3.67 21.86 -8.71
CA GLU A 234 4.85 21.82 -9.59
C GLU A 234 4.47 21.70 -11.06
N GLN A 235 3.49 20.86 -11.39
CA GLN A 235 3.03 20.66 -12.77
C GLN A 235 2.46 21.93 -13.41
N GLN A 236 1.98 22.88 -12.61
CA GLN A 236 1.42 24.13 -13.12
C GLN A 236 2.50 25.14 -13.51
N ASN A 237 3.76 24.93 -13.09
CA ASN A 237 4.88 25.84 -13.35
C ASN A 237 4.53 27.31 -13.05
N TYR A 238 3.98 27.56 -11.86
CA TYR A 238 3.63 28.91 -11.43
C TYR A 238 4.86 29.80 -11.29
N GLU A 239 4.68 31.10 -11.54
CA GLU A 239 5.69 32.12 -11.26
C GLU A 239 5.95 32.23 -9.75
N ASP A 240 7.18 32.58 -9.37
CA ASP A 240 7.61 32.71 -7.97
C ASP A 240 6.67 33.55 -7.10
N ALA A 241 6.13 34.65 -7.65
CA ALA A 241 5.21 35.51 -6.92
C ALA A 241 3.91 34.79 -6.52
N VAL A 242 3.43 33.88 -7.37
CA VAL A 242 2.24 33.04 -7.09
C VAL A 242 2.61 31.95 -6.10
N LEU A 243 3.76 31.29 -6.28
CA LEU A 243 4.27 30.26 -5.37
C LEU A 243 4.42 30.80 -3.94
N ILE A 244 5.01 31.98 -3.79
CA ILE A 244 5.12 32.68 -2.49
C ILE A 244 3.74 32.92 -1.86
N GLY A 245 2.74 33.26 -2.68
CA GLY A 245 1.38 33.49 -2.20
C GLY A 245 0.67 32.24 -1.67
N ILE A 246 0.95 31.06 -2.24
CA ILE A 246 0.32 29.79 -1.85
C ILE A 246 1.17 28.96 -0.88
N LEU A 247 2.44 29.34 -0.67
CA LEU A 247 3.38 28.61 0.18
C LEU A 247 2.84 28.30 1.59
N PRO A 248 2.18 29.23 2.31
CA PRO A 248 1.63 28.91 3.63
C PRO A 248 0.61 27.76 3.62
N ALA A 249 -0.20 27.66 2.57
CA ALA A 249 -1.17 26.57 2.42
C ALA A 249 -0.50 25.22 2.09
N ILE A 250 0.61 25.24 1.34
CA ILE A 250 1.41 24.05 1.05
C ILE A 250 2.11 23.56 2.32
N GLU A 251 2.70 24.47 3.11
CA GLU A 251 3.37 24.15 4.38
C GLU A 251 2.39 23.57 5.40
N GLU A 252 1.21 24.17 5.54
CA GLU A 252 0.15 23.65 6.41
C GLU A 252 -0.30 22.25 5.96
N TRP A 253 -0.52 22.05 4.66
CA TRP A 253 -0.84 20.73 4.12
C TRP A 253 0.26 19.71 4.42
N ASP A 254 1.52 20.06 4.19
CA ASP A 254 2.66 19.17 4.38
C ASP A 254 2.75 18.64 5.82
N VAL A 255 2.63 19.53 6.80
CA VAL A 255 2.64 19.17 8.23
C VAL A 255 1.45 18.25 8.55
N ASN A 256 0.25 18.63 8.12
CA ASN A 256 -0.98 17.91 8.46
C ASN A 256 -1.06 16.53 7.79
N VAL A 257 -0.75 16.45 6.49
CA VAL A 257 -0.83 15.19 5.74
C VAL A 257 0.20 14.19 6.25
N SER A 258 1.40 14.64 6.59
CA SER A 258 2.46 13.78 7.12
C SER A 258 2.02 13.14 8.44
N ALA A 259 1.50 13.95 9.38
CA ALA A 259 0.98 13.43 10.66
C ALA A 259 -0.17 12.43 10.47
N ALA A 260 -1.10 12.70 9.54
CA ALA A 260 -2.21 11.80 9.25
C ALA A 260 -1.76 10.49 8.59
N LEU A 261 -0.78 10.54 7.69
CA LEU A 261 -0.20 9.36 7.05
C LEU A 261 0.50 8.46 8.06
N GLU A 262 1.25 9.03 9.00
CA GLU A 262 1.88 8.28 10.09
C GLU A 262 0.88 7.64 11.03
N ALA A 263 -0.17 8.37 11.43
CA ALA A 263 -1.25 7.81 12.25
C ALA A 263 -1.91 6.60 11.57
N ARG A 264 -2.14 6.69 10.25
CA ARG A 264 -2.67 5.58 9.44
C ARG A 264 -1.71 4.39 9.38
N ASP A 265 -0.41 4.64 9.19
CA ASP A 265 0.61 3.59 9.12
C ASP A 265 0.79 2.87 10.46
N LEU A 266 0.86 3.63 11.55
CA LEU A 266 0.96 3.10 12.91
C LEU A 266 -0.27 2.24 13.27
N HIS A 267 -1.47 2.72 12.96
CA HIS A 267 -2.69 1.95 13.20
C HIS A 267 -2.68 0.60 12.46
N MET A 268 -2.17 0.55 11.22
CA MET A 268 -2.02 -0.69 10.48
C MET A 268 -1.05 -1.65 11.18
N ILE A 269 0.09 -1.16 11.66
CA ILE A 269 1.09 -1.95 12.39
C ILE A 269 0.48 -2.53 13.68
N GLU A 270 -0.23 -1.72 14.45
CA GLU A 270 -0.80 -2.12 15.75
C GLU A 270 -1.98 -3.09 15.62
N THR A 271 -2.79 -2.95 14.56
CA THR A 271 -4.03 -3.74 14.42
C THR A 271 -3.90 -4.98 13.55
N GLN A 272 -2.76 -5.18 12.86
CA GLN A 272 -2.58 -6.31 11.95
C GLN A 272 -2.75 -7.68 12.63
N GLY A 273 -2.22 -7.86 13.84
CA GLY A 273 -2.39 -9.11 14.62
C GLY A 273 -3.85 -9.36 15.02
N THR A 274 -4.58 -8.30 15.37
CA THR A 274 -6.02 -8.37 15.67
C THR A 274 -6.82 -8.77 14.43
N LEU A 275 -6.49 -8.21 13.26
CA LEU A 275 -7.13 -8.56 11.99
C LEU A 275 -6.88 -10.03 11.62
N MET A 276 -5.66 -10.52 11.83
CA MET A 276 -5.33 -11.93 11.53
C MET A 276 -6.02 -12.91 12.47
N SER A 277 -6.06 -12.62 13.78
CA SER A 277 -6.73 -13.47 14.77
C SER A 277 -8.26 -13.45 14.65
N SER A 278 -8.84 -12.32 14.23
CA SER A 278 -10.30 -12.22 14.02
C SER A 278 -10.77 -12.99 12.78
N MET A 279 -9.93 -13.10 11.74
CA MET A 279 -10.19 -13.96 10.58
C MET A 279 -10.25 -15.46 10.96
N GLN A 280 -9.59 -15.87 12.05
CA GLN A 280 -9.61 -17.26 12.53
C GLN A 280 -10.85 -17.58 13.36
N SER A 281 -11.28 -16.65 14.21
CA SER A 281 -12.32 -16.86 15.21
C SER A 281 -13.74 -16.48 14.75
N SER A 282 -13.90 -16.03 13.50
CA SER A 282 -15.15 -15.42 13.00
C SER A 282 -15.61 -14.20 13.84
N GLY A 283 -14.70 -13.57 14.59
CA GLY A 283 -14.95 -12.41 15.45
C GLY A 283 -15.28 -11.16 14.63
N THR A 284 -16.55 -10.98 14.28
CA THR A 284 -16.99 -9.92 13.36
C THR A 284 -16.86 -8.52 13.97
N SER A 285 -17.11 -8.36 15.28
CA SER A 285 -17.14 -7.05 15.95
C SER A 285 -15.76 -6.41 16.13
N ALA A 286 -14.72 -7.19 16.48
CA ALA A 286 -13.35 -6.70 16.59
C ALA A 286 -12.80 -6.27 15.21
N THR A 287 -13.14 -7.03 14.17
CA THR A 287 -12.77 -6.70 12.79
C THR A 287 -13.46 -5.41 12.32
N GLU A 288 -14.75 -5.25 12.63
CA GLU A 288 -15.51 -4.05 12.29
C GLU A 288 -14.91 -2.79 12.91
N GLY A 289 -14.52 -2.82 14.19
CA GLY A 289 -13.88 -1.70 14.86
C GLY A 289 -12.56 -1.28 14.20
N VAL A 290 -11.70 -2.25 13.86
CA VAL A 290 -10.44 -2.00 13.15
C VAL A 290 -10.68 -1.40 11.77
N LEU A 291 -11.61 -1.97 10.98
CA LEU A 291 -11.92 -1.47 9.64
C LEU A 291 -12.54 -0.07 9.68
N LYS A 292 -13.38 0.22 10.68
CA LYS A 292 -13.96 1.55 10.86
C LYS A 292 -12.89 2.58 11.17
N ALA A 293 -12.01 2.31 12.14
CA ALA A 293 -10.89 3.20 12.47
C ALA A 293 -9.95 3.41 11.27
N GLN A 294 -9.66 2.35 10.52
CA GLN A 294 -8.89 2.46 9.27
C GLN A 294 -9.58 3.36 8.23
N SER A 295 -10.91 3.29 8.11
CA SER A 295 -11.68 4.16 7.21
C SER A 295 -11.60 5.62 7.66
N GLU A 296 -11.78 5.89 8.96
CA GLU A 296 -11.71 7.25 9.54
C GLU A 296 -10.32 7.88 9.32
N LEU A 297 -9.24 7.10 9.48
CA LEU A 297 -7.87 7.57 9.22
C LEU A 297 -7.62 7.87 7.74
N ALA A 298 -8.14 7.04 6.83
CA ALA A 298 -8.03 7.29 5.39
C ALA A 298 -8.89 8.50 4.95
N GLU A 299 -10.07 8.69 5.55
CA GLU A 299 -10.90 9.87 5.36
C GLU A 299 -10.19 11.14 5.84
N ALA A 300 -9.52 11.11 6.99
CA ALA A 300 -8.75 12.25 7.48
C ALA A 300 -7.66 12.71 6.50
N VAL A 301 -6.90 11.77 5.90
CA VAL A 301 -5.90 12.09 4.86
C VAL A 301 -6.56 12.71 3.62
N ARG A 302 -7.68 12.15 3.15
CA ARG A 302 -8.42 12.70 2.02
C ARG A 302 -8.92 14.11 2.31
N ASP A 303 -9.52 14.33 3.47
CA ASP A 303 -10.10 15.62 3.84
C ASP A 303 -9.01 16.70 3.96
N ILE A 304 -7.81 16.34 4.46
CA ILE A 304 -6.63 17.23 4.45
C ILE A 304 -6.24 17.61 3.01
N ASN A 305 -6.21 16.64 2.09
CA ASN A 305 -5.90 16.91 0.68
C ASN A 305 -6.96 17.81 0.03
N ASP A 306 -8.25 17.53 0.23
CA ASP A 306 -9.35 18.31 -0.33
C ASP A 306 -9.34 19.76 0.19
N ASN A 307 -9.12 19.94 1.50
CA ASN A 307 -9.01 21.26 2.12
C ASN A 307 -7.80 22.05 1.59
N ALA A 308 -6.68 21.37 1.34
CA ALA A 308 -5.51 21.99 0.72
C ALA A 308 -5.79 22.44 -0.71
N VAL A 309 -6.50 21.62 -1.50
CA VAL A 309 -6.93 22.00 -2.86
C VAL A 309 -7.79 23.25 -2.83
N GLU A 310 -8.78 23.31 -1.93
CA GLU A 310 -9.65 24.47 -1.77
C GLU A 310 -8.86 25.72 -1.36
N SER A 311 -8.00 25.59 -0.35
CA SER A 311 -7.20 26.71 0.19
C SER A 311 -6.26 27.28 -0.87
N ILE A 312 -5.56 26.43 -1.61
CA ILE A 312 -4.70 26.86 -2.72
C ILE A 312 -5.53 27.50 -3.83
N SER A 313 -6.67 26.90 -4.22
CA SER A 313 -7.57 27.49 -5.22
C SER A 313 -8.07 28.89 -4.84
N LEU A 314 -8.30 29.18 -3.56
CA LEU A 314 -8.72 30.51 -3.09
C LEU A 314 -7.60 31.57 -3.18
N LEU A 315 -6.34 31.14 -3.05
CA LEU A 315 -5.17 32.03 -3.12
C LEU A 315 -4.68 32.25 -4.56
N LEU A 316 -5.08 31.39 -5.49
CA LEU A 316 -4.72 31.49 -6.90
C LEU A 316 -5.58 32.54 -7.66
N PRO A 317 -5.01 33.19 -8.68
CA PRO A 317 -5.79 33.94 -9.69
C PRO A 317 -6.87 33.07 -10.33
N ALA A 318 -8.01 33.66 -10.73
CA ALA A 318 -9.21 32.92 -11.14
C ALA A 318 -8.99 31.91 -12.29
N ASP A 319 -8.17 32.27 -13.26
CA ASP A 319 -7.76 31.42 -14.38
C ASP A 319 -6.93 30.21 -13.91
N LYS A 320 -5.94 30.43 -13.05
CA LYS A 320 -5.07 29.39 -12.48
C LYS A 320 -5.82 28.50 -11.48
N SER A 321 -6.71 29.09 -10.70
CA SER A 321 -7.55 28.40 -9.71
C SER A 321 -8.43 27.33 -10.35
N THR A 322 -9.09 27.68 -11.47
CA THR A 322 -9.97 26.75 -12.20
C THR A 322 -9.18 25.56 -12.76
N LEU A 323 -8.00 25.82 -13.35
CA LEU A 323 -7.14 24.77 -13.89
C LEU A 323 -6.63 23.83 -12.80
N PHE A 324 -6.10 24.39 -11.71
CA PHE A 324 -5.61 23.61 -10.57
C PHE A 324 -6.68 22.71 -9.97
N ASN A 325 -7.89 23.25 -9.76
CA ASN A 325 -9.01 22.50 -9.19
C ASN A 325 -9.43 21.33 -10.09
N ASN A 326 -9.45 21.55 -11.41
CA ASN A 326 -9.79 20.50 -12.37
C ASN A 326 -8.74 19.38 -12.40
N GLU A 327 -7.44 19.73 -12.38
CA GLU A 327 -6.36 18.75 -12.32
C GLU A 327 -6.39 17.94 -11.01
N ALA A 328 -6.62 18.61 -9.87
CA ALA A 328 -6.78 17.95 -8.58
C ALA A 328 -7.94 16.95 -8.59
N LYS A 329 -9.09 17.33 -9.16
CA LYS A 329 -10.26 16.44 -9.33
C LYS A 329 -9.97 15.25 -10.23
N LEU A 330 -9.25 15.47 -11.34
CA LEU A 330 -8.88 14.40 -12.26
C LEU A 330 -7.96 13.36 -11.61
N LYS A 331 -6.96 13.82 -10.84
CA LYS A 331 -6.04 12.93 -10.12
C LYS A 331 -6.68 12.25 -8.92
N GLY A 332 -7.39 13.00 -8.08
CA GLY A 332 -7.99 12.48 -6.84
C GLY A 332 -9.21 11.60 -7.09
N TYR A 333 -10.03 11.95 -8.07
CA TYR A 333 -11.34 11.35 -8.31
C TYR A 333 -11.54 10.88 -9.76
N PRO A 334 -10.63 10.04 -10.31
CA PRO A 334 -10.63 9.67 -11.72
C PRO A 334 -11.88 8.90 -12.15
N ARG A 335 -12.58 8.23 -11.21
CA ARG A 335 -13.84 7.54 -11.52
C ARG A 335 -14.96 8.49 -11.91
N ILE A 336 -14.95 9.71 -11.39
CA ILE A 336 -15.99 10.72 -11.57
C ILE A 336 -15.59 11.68 -12.70
N TYR A 337 -14.33 12.14 -12.72
CA TYR A 337 -13.92 13.23 -13.58
C TYR A 337 -13.17 12.81 -14.85
N ARG A 338 -12.72 11.55 -14.99
CA ARG A 338 -12.05 11.15 -16.24
C ARG A 338 -13.06 11.17 -17.39
N THR A 339 -12.61 11.61 -18.56
CA THR A 339 -13.40 11.50 -19.78
C THR A 339 -13.72 10.04 -20.08
N THR A 340 -15.01 9.74 -20.15
CA THR A 340 -15.48 8.38 -20.41
C THR A 340 -15.23 7.97 -21.85
N ARG A 341 -15.35 6.66 -22.15
CA ARG A 341 -15.23 6.16 -23.53
C ARG A 341 -16.34 6.72 -24.42
N VAL A 342 -17.51 6.98 -23.86
CA VAL A 342 -18.68 7.53 -24.56
C VAL A 342 -18.46 8.99 -24.92
N GLU A 343 -18.01 9.81 -23.98
CA GLU A 343 -17.70 11.22 -24.24
C GLU A 343 -16.59 11.37 -25.28
N ARG A 344 -15.52 10.56 -25.21
CA ARG A 344 -14.47 10.57 -26.23
C ARG A 344 -14.98 10.25 -27.64
N ALA A 345 -15.93 9.33 -27.76
CA ALA A 345 -16.56 8.99 -29.03
C ALA A 345 -17.46 10.11 -29.54
N TYR A 346 -18.10 10.86 -28.64
CA TYR A 346 -18.97 11.99 -28.97
C TYR A 346 -18.18 13.25 -29.36
N THR A 347 -17.02 13.50 -28.76
CA THR A 347 -16.13 14.61 -29.12
C THR A 347 -15.30 14.37 -30.38
N ALA A 348 -15.17 13.10 -30.80
CA ALA A 348 -14.44 12.70 -32.00
C ALA A 348 -15.32 12.58 -33.26
N ALA A 349 -16.64 12.69 -33.10
CA ALA A 349 -17.64 12.78 -34.17
C ALA A 349 -17.98 14.25 -34.42
#